data_AF-A0A960UD13-F1
#
_entry.id   AF-A0A960UD13-F1
#
_cell.length_a   1.000
_cell.length_b   1.000
_cell.length_c   1.000
_cell.angle_alpha   90.00
_cell.angle_beta   90.00
_cell.angle_gamma   90.00
#
_symmetry.space_group_name_H-M   'P 1'
#
loop_
_entity.id
_entity.type
_entity.pdbx_description
1 polymer ?
#
loop_
_entity_poly.entity_id
_entity_poly.type
_entity_poly.pdbx_seq_one_letter_code
_entity_poly.pdbx_strand_id
1 'polypeptide(L)'
;WAGAMEHQTCTSMGNIVLGGGHFYDRIVVHELTHQWFGDAVTLRDWQNVWLNEGFASYGEALWFEYTDGQAGLTDWMTLTQSDPNFDGPVYNNPNLFGGTVYRKGAWVLHMLRYRLGDAVFFPALRHYFGLHLYDNASTADLQADLEGFTGEDLDGFFQQWVYGENRPVYRWGWQITGGPGAWGVNVAVRQVQTNAGLFAMPLPFRVDTSGGPIDLRLDNVAWSQGYHVDLGTAQPLDLVFDPDNWVLENSSEVAYDATAADEGPALATALVGNYPNPFNPATRIAFDLAVDGPVRLEILDIRGRRVRLLADGPRRAGHQSLLFDGLDQHGESLPSGIYLARLSAAGKTSSLRMTLLK
;
A
#
# COMPACT_ATOMS: atom_id res chain seq x y z
N TRP A 1 22.00 -25.37 -0.57
CA TRP A 1 20.66 -24.76 -0.43
C TRP A 1 20.87 -23.39 0.20
N ALA A 2 20.18 -22.37 -0.31
CA ALA A 2 20.38 -20.97 0.07
C ALA A 2 19.32 -20.43 1.04
N GLY A 3 18.34 -21.25 1.44
CA GLY A 3 17.31 -20.84 2.39
C GLY A 3 17.70 -21.13 3.83
N ALA A 4 16.79 -20.81 4.72
CA ALA A 4 16.79 -21.19 6.12
C ALA A 4 15.34 -21.46 6.58
N MET A 5 15.16 -21.85 7.84
CA MET A 5 13.85 -22.11 8.44
C MET A 5 13.90 -21.81 9.93
N GLU A 6 12.93 -21.05 10.39
CA GLU A 6 12.90 -20.32 11.65
C GLU A 6 12.55 -21.16 12.89
N HIS A 7 12.42 -22.50 12.76
CA HIS A 7 11.92 -23.37 13.84
C HIS A 7 12.35 -22.91 15.23
N GLN A 8 11.38 -22.63 16.09
CA GLN A 8 11.60 -22.12 17.44
C GLN A 8 12.69 -22.92 18.18
N THR A 9 13.71 -22.22 18.68
CA THR A 9 14.90 -22.78 19.38
C THR A 9 15.84 -23.67 18.55
N CYS A 10 15.58 -23.90 17.25
CA CYS A 10 16.37 -24.77 16.38
C CYS A 10 16.36 -24.30 14.91
N THR A 11 16.78 -23.06 14.68
CA THR A 11 16.86 -22.48 13.33
C THR A 11 17.79 -23.29 12.43
N SER A 12 17.28 -23.71 11.27
CA SER A 12 18.03 -24.52 10.31
C SER A 12 18.56 -23.63 9.19
N MET A 13 19.89 -23.59 9.02
CA MET A 13 20.55 -22.74 8.04
C MET A 13 21.15 -23.54 6.88
N GLY A 14 20.98 -23.06 5.66
CA GLY A 14 21.72 -23.59 4.51
C GLY A 14 23.23 -23.41 4.69
N ASN A 15 24.02 -24.43 4.31
CA ASN A 15 25.47 -24.43 4.50
C ASN A 15 26.18 -23.22 3.87
N ILE A 16 25.64 -22.66 2.77
CA ILE A 16 26.23 -21.49 2.12
C ILE A 16 26.07 -20.20 2.95
N VAL A 17 25.06 -20.15 3.83
CA VAL A 17 24.84 -19.01 4.75
C VAL A 17 25.97 -18.94 5.77
N LEU A 18 26.52 -20.10 6.16
CA LEU A 18 27.56 -20.25 7.19
C LEU A 18 29.00 -20.18 6.64
N GLY A 19 29.20 -19.55 5.48
CA GLY A 19 30.48 -19.54 4.77
C GLY A 19 31.57 -18.60 5.32
N GLY A 20 31.29 -17.82 6.37
CA GLY A 20 32.24 -16.88 7.00
C GLY A 20 32.55 -15.60 6.20
N GLY A 21 31.97 -15.46 5.00
CA GLY A 21 32.13 -14.28 4.13
C GLY A 21 31.08 -13.18 4.36
N HIS A 22 30.16 -13.36 5.30
CA HIS A 22 29.10 -12.41 5.68
C HIS A 22 28.08 -12.00 4.58
N PHE A 23 28.24 -12.50 3.35
CA PHE A 23 27.34 -12.21 2.21
C PHE A 23 25.86 -12.55 2.45
N TYR A 24 25.59 -13.48 3.37
CA TYR A 24 24.24 -13.97 3.66
C TYR A 24 23.80 -13.65 5.08
N ASP A 25 24.47 -12.74 5.79
CA ASP A 25 24.11 -12.37 7.17
C ASP A 25 22.67 -11.86 7.27
N ARG A 26 22.16 -11.21 6.21
CA ARG A 26 20.74 -10.84 6.12
C ARG A 26 19.78 -12.03 6.32
N ILE A 27 20.15 -13.24 5.87
CA ILE A 27 19.33 -14.45 6.08
C ILE A 27 19.34 -14.81 7.56
N VAL A 28 20.47 -14.67 8.25
CA VAL A 28 20.53 -14.89 9.71
C VAL A 28 19.63 -13.89 10.44
N VAL A 29 19.62 -12.62 10.01
CA VAL A 29 18.73 -11.58 10.57
C VAL A 29 17.26 -11.88 10.27
N HIS A 30 16.95 -12.37 9.07
CA HIS A 30 15.61 -12.79 8.66
C HIS A 30 15.06 -13.84 9.64
N GLU A 31 15.78 -14.94 9.82
CA GLU A 31 15.38 -16.01 10.74
C GLU A 31 15.36 -15.57 12.21
N LEU A 32 16.24 -14.64 12.60
CA LEU A 32 16.23 -14.07 13.94
C LEU A 32 14.97 -13.22 14.17
N THR A 33 14.53 -12.46 13.16
CA THR A 33 13.32 -11.64 13.24
C THR A 33 12.08 -12.50 13.46
N HIS A 34 12.06 -13.70 12.87
CA HIS A 34 10.98 -14.65 13.09
C HIS A 34 10.74 -15.06 14.55
N GLN A 35 11.75 -14.94 15.42
CA GLN A 35 11.57 -15.18 16.86
C GLN A 35 10.48 -14.28 17.47
N TRP A 36 10.30 -13.07 16.94
CA TRP A 36 9.19 -12.18 17.29
C TRP A 36 8.00 -12.37 16.34
N PHE A 37 8.24 -12.30 15.03
CA PHE A 37 7.18 -12.32 14.01
C PHE A 37 7.25 -13.59 13.16
N GLY A 38 6.51 -14.61 13.58
CA GLY A 38 6.44 -15.92 12.97
C GLY A 38 6.42 -17.04 13.99
N ASP A 39 7.19 -16.88 15.07
CA ASP A 39 7.19 -17.78 16.24
C ASP A 39 6.34 -17.24 17.38
N ALA A 40 6.73 -16.10 17.98
CA ALA A 40 6.06 -15.57 19.17
C ALA A 40 4.69 -14.95 18.85
N VAL A 41 4.58 -14.20 17.76
CA VAL A 41 3.29 -13.82 17.15
C VAL A 41 3.26 -14.47 15.79
N THR A 42 2.37 -15.43 15.57
CA THR A 42 2.34 -16.21 14.32
C THR A 42 1.10 -15.88 13.50
N LEU A 43 1.11 -16.18 12.20
CA LEU A 43 -0.05 -15.98 11.33
C LEU A 43 -1.27 -16.80 11.78
N ARG A 44 -2.47 -16.23 11.65
CA ARG A 44 -3.73 -16.94 11.91
C ARG A 44 -4.01 -18.06 10.93
N ASP A 45 -3.76 -17.80 9.65
CA ASP A 45 -3.90 -18.75 8.56
C ASP A 45 -3.01 -18.30 7.40
N TRP A 46 -2.78 -19.20 6.43
CA TRP A 46 -1.82 -18.98 5.34
C TRP A 46 -2.14 -17.76 4.45
N GLN A 47 -3.34 -17.20 4.51
CA GLN A 47 -3.64 -15.95 3.80
C GLN A 47 -2.85 -14.78 4.38
N ASN A 48 -2.43 -14.90 5.64
CA ASN A 48 -1.71 -13.88 6.40
C ASN A 48 -0.19 -14.13 6.43
N VAL A 49 0.34 -15.03 5.60
CA VAL A 49 1.77 -15.42 5.61
C VAL A 49 2.73 -14.23 5.47
N TRP A 50 2.31 -13.14 4.81
CA TRP A 50 3.11 -11.91 4.71
C TRP A 50 3.40 -11.25 6.07
N LEU A 51 2.60 -11.51 7.11
CA LEU A 51 2.89 -11.03 8.47
C LEU A 51 4.16 -11.68 9.05
N ASN A 52 4.50 -12.89 8.62
CA ASN A 52 5.76 -13.51 9.00
C ASN A 52 6.88 -12.98 8.09
N GLU A 53 6.75 -13.28 6.80
CA GLU A 53 7.82 -13.10 5.82
C GLU A 53 8.12 -11.62 5.55
N GLY A 54 7.09 -10.78 5.53
CA GLY A 54 7.22 -9.34 5.33
C GLY A 54 7.87 -8.65 6.53
N PHE A 55 7.53 -9.06 7.76
CA PHE A 55 8.21 -8.56 8.96
C PHE A 55 9.67 -9.02 9.01
N ALA A 56 9.96 -10.27 8.69
CA ALA A 56 11.33 -10.77 8.64
C ALA A 56 12.17 -10.06 7.57
N SER A 57 11.62 -9.85 6.37
CA SER A 57 12.27 -9.04 5.33
C SER A 57 12.40 -7.56 5.69
N TYR A 58 11.50 -7.01 6.50
CA TYR A 58 11.68 -5.65 7.04
C TYR A 58 12.72 -5.60 8.15
N GLY A 59 12.87 -6.68 8.94
CA GLY A 59 13.97 -6.86 9.88
C GLY A 59 15.34 -6.79 9.21
N GLU A 60 15.47 -7.33 7.99
CA GLU A 60 16.67 -7.15 7.16
C GLU A 60 16.92 -5.66 6.86
N ALA A 61 15.88 -4.91 6.48
CA ALA A 61 15.98 -3.48 6.20
C ALA A 61 16.45 -2.68 7.41
N LEU A 62 15.85 -2.95 8.59
CA LEU A 62 16.20 -2.30 9.85
C LEU A 62 17.63 -2.66 10.32
N TRP A 63 18.11 -3.86 9.98
CA TRP A 63 19.49 -4.23 10.25
C TRP A 63 20.47 -3.43 9.41
N PHE A 64 20.24 -3.29 8.10
CA PHE A 64 21.06 -2.43 7.24
C PHE A 64 21.01 -0.96 7.68
N GLU A 65 19.85 -0.47 8.14
CA GLU A 65 19.75 0.85 8.75
C GLU A 65 20.62 0.96 10.00
N TYR A 66 20.61 -0.06 10.85
CA TYR A 66 21.40 -0.06 12.09
C TYR A 66 22.91 -0.14 11.83
N THR A 67 23.36 -0.92 10.85
CA THR A 67 24.78 -1.11 10.55
C THR A 67 25.37 0.01 9.72
N ASP A 68 24.64 0.46 8.69
CA ASP A 68 25.16 1.34 7.64
C ASP A 68 24.42 2.70 7.59
N GLY A 69 23.49 2.93 8.53
CA GLY A 69 22.70 4.16 8.60
C GLY A 69 21.65 4.25 7.50
N GLN A 70 21.16 5.46 7.26
CA GLN A 70 20.14 5.73 6.23
C GLN A 70 20.55 5.20 4.85
N ALA A 71 21.84 5.24 4.50
CA ALA A 71 22.33 4.74 3.22
C ALA A 71 22.07 3.22 3.06
N GLY A 72 22.31 2.43 4.11
CA GLY A 72 22.02 0.98 4.09
C GLY A 72 20.53 0.68 3.92
N LEU A 73 19.68 1.44 4.61
CA LEU A 73 18.23 1.35 4.44
C LEU A 73 17.84 1.67 2.99
N THR A 74 18.28 2.81 2.46
CA THR A 74 17.99 3.24 1.09
C THR A 74 18.46 2.22 0.05
N ASP A 75 19.65 1.65 0.22
CA ASP A 75 20.21 0.63 -0.69
C ASP A 75 19.35 -0.64 -0.70
N TRP A 76 18.96 -1.13 0.47
CA TRP A 76 18.11 -2.32 0.59
C TRP A 76 16.71 -2.09 -0.02
N MET A 77 16.09 -0.96 0.30
CA MET A 77 14.80 -0.60 -0.27
C MET A 77 14.92 -0.44 -1.79
N THR A 78 15.97 0.19 -2.31
CA THR A 78 16.20 0.35 -3.76
C THR A 78 16.32 -1.00 -4.46
N LEU A 79 17.10 -1.91 -3.88
CA LEU A 79 17.26 -3.28 -4.39
C LEU A 79 15.91 -3.99 -4.48
N THR A 80 15.08 -3.92 -3.44
CA THR A 80 13.79 -4.63 -3.39
C THR A 80 12.70 -3.96 -4.23
N GLN A 81 12.73 -2.64 -4.41
CA GLN A 81 11.85 -1.93 -5.35
C GLN A 81 12.12 -2.35 -6.80
N SER A 82 13.35 -2.69 -7.15
CA SER A 82 13.68 -3.12 -8.52
C SER A 82 13.15 -4.51 -8.89
N ASP A 83 12.50 -5.23 -7.96
CA ASP A 83 11.91 -6.54 -8.24
C ASP A 83 10.82 -6.45 -9.32
N PRO A 84 11.00 -7.10 -10.49
CA PRO A 84 9.99 -7.09 -11.53
C PRO A 84 8.77 -7.96 -11.21
N ASN A 85 8.81 -8.76 -10.14
CA ASN A 85 7.85 -9.84 -9.86
C ASN A 85 6.94 -9.54 -8.66
N PHE A 86 6.31 -8.37 -8.61
CA PHE A 86 5.14 -8.17 -7.76
C PHE A 86 3.90 -8.74 -8.43
N ASP A 87 3.72 -10.04 -8.25
CA ASP A 87 2.53 -10.78 -8.70
C ASP A 87 1.50 -10.83 -7.57
N GLY A 88 0.31 -10.26 -7.79
CA GLY A 88 -0.80 -10.26 -6.85
C GLY A 88 -0.64 -9.36 -5.60
N PRO A 89 -1.59 -9.47 -4.65
CA PRO A 89 -1.56 -8.78 -3.36
C PRO A 89 -0.63 -9.48 -2.36
N VAL A 90 -0.26 -8.84 -1.25
CA VAL A 90 0.55 -9.54 -0.20
C VAL A 90 -0.31 -10.48 0.65
N TYR A 91 -1.59 -10.14 0.87
CA TYR A 91 -2.52 -11.05 1.55
C TYR A 91 -3.09 -12.07 0.56
N ASN A 92 -3.24 -13.33 1.00
CA ASN A 92 -3.81 -14.45 0.23
C ASN A 92 -3.18 -14.60 -1.16
N ASN A 93 -1.86 -14.35 -1.23
CA ASN A 93 -1.13 -14.54 -2.47
C ASN A 93 -1.06 -16.04 -2.80
N PRO A 94 -1.40 -16.48 -4.03
CA PRO A 94 -1.29 -17.88 -4.42
C PRO A 94 0.16 -18.39 -4.38
N ASN A 95 1.13 -17.49 -4.59
CA ASN A 95 2.54 -17.76 -4.39
C ASN A 95 2.95 -17.35 -2.97
N LEU A 96 2.62 -18.20 -1.99
CA LEU A 96 2.84 -17.95 -0.57
C LEU A 96 4.28 -17.60 -0.20
N PHE A 97 5.26 -18.02 -1.01
CA PHE A 97 6.68 -17.76 -0.76
C PHE A 97 7.34 -16.97 -1.90
N GLY A 98 6.57 -16.11 -2.57
CA GLY A 98 7.01 -15.27 -3.68
C GLY A 98 7.52 -13.90 -3.26
N GLY A 99 8.21 -13.19 -4.17
CA GLY A 99 8.76 -11.86 -3.93
C GLY A 99 7.74 -10.84 -3.41
N THR A 100 6.47 -10.93 -3.83
CA THR A 100 5.37 -10.12 -3.28
C THR A 100 5.25 -10.28 -1.76
N VAL A 101 5.12 -11.51 -1.27
CA VAL A 101 4.90 -11.78 0.17
C VAL A 101 6.05 -11.25 1.03
N TYR A 102 7.29 -11.45 0.59
CA TYR A 102 8.50 -11.00 1.29
C TYR A 102 8.75 -9.50 1.12
N ARG A 103 9.05 -9.08 -0.11
CA ARG A 103 9.58 -7.75 -0.42
C ARG A 103 8.49 -6.69 -0.42
N LYS A 104 7.34 -6.94 -1.06
CA LYS A 104 6.20 -6.00 -0.97
C LYS A 104 5.67 -5.97 0.48
N GLY A 105 5.67 -7.10 1.18
CA GLY A 105 5.38 -7.16 2.62
C GLY A 105 6.27 -6.23 3.46
N ALA A 106 7.58 -6.25 3.22
CA ALA A 106 8.52 -5.33 3.88
C ALA A 106 8.25 -3.86 3.49
N TRP A 107 7.95 -3.59 2.23
CA TRP A 107 7.57 -2.26 1.76
C TRP A 107 6.30 -1.71 2.43
N VAL A 108 5.30 -2.56 2.70
CA VAL A 108 4.09 -2.17 3.45
C VAL A 108 4.48 -1.60 4.82
N LEU A 109 5.37 -2.28 5.54
CA LEU A 109 5.86 -1.82 6.86
C LEU A 109 6.71 -0.56 6.76
N HIS A 110 7.58 -0.48 5.75
CA HIS A 110 8.41 0.71 5.49
C HIS A 110 7.56 1.95 5.19
N MET A 111 6.52 1.81 4.37
CA MET A 111 5.60 2.90 4.04
C MET A 111 4.71 3.28 5.24
N LEU A 112 4.30 2.31 6.08
CA LEU A 112 3.64 2.61 7.35
C LEU A 112 4.55 3.42 8.27
N ARG A 113 5.83 3.05 8.38
CA ARG A 113 6.83 3.81 9.13
C ARG A 113 6.97 5.23 8.60
N TYR A 114 7.06 5.41 7.28
CA TYR A 114 7.12 6.74 6.68
C TYR A 114 5.85 7.57 6.98
N ARG A 115 4.68 6.94 6.86
CA ARG A 115 3.40 7.62 7.09
C ARG A 115 3.25 8.08 8.53
N LEU A 116 3.51 7.19 9.49
CA LEU A 116 3.28 7.42 10.92
C LEU A 116 4.46 8.13 11.62
N GLY A 117 5.67 7.96 11.09
CA GLY A 117 6.93 8.38 11.72
C GLY A 117 7.36 7.46 12.87
N ASP A 118 8.66 7.41 13.13
CA ASP A 118 9.28 6.48 14.10
C ASP A 118 8.72 6.58 15.51
N ALA A 119 8.39 7.80 15.94
CA ALA A 119 7.85 8.10 17.27
C ALA A 119 6.47 7.45 17.50
N VAL A 120 5.78 7.03 16.44
CA VAL A 120 4.46 6.40 16.49
C VAL A 120 4.56 4.95 16.03
N PHE A 121 5.23 4.68 14.90
CA PHE A 121 5.31 3.38 14.26
C PHE A 121 5.88 2.29 15.18
N PHE A 122 7.08 2.51 15.75
CA PHE A 122 7.70 1.48 16.60
C PHE A 122 6.94 1.24 17.91
N PRO A 123 6.44 2.27 18.63
CA PRO A 123 5.52 2.05 19.75
C PRO A 123 4.27 1.27 19.37
N ALA A 124 3.63 1.58 18.24
CA ALA A 124 2.44 0.89 17.76
C ALA A 124 2.72 -0.59 17.44
N LEU A 125 3.83 -0.91 16.78
CA LEU A 125 4.25 -2.29 16.54
C LEU A 125 4.54 -3.07 17.83
N ARG A 126 5.15 -2.42 18.83
CA ARG A 126 5.34 -3.04 20.16
C ARG A 126 4.01 -3.29 20.86
N HIS A 127 3.04 -2.40 20.68
CA HIS A 127 1.69 -2.60 21.22
C HIS A 127 1.01 -3.80 20.58
N TYR A 128 0.97 -3.87 19.24
CA TYR A 128 0.49 -5.03 18.47
C TYR A 128 1.15 -6.32 18.93
N PHE A 129 2.49 -6.36 18.99
CA PHE A 129 3.22 -7.53 19.46
C PHE A 129 2.81 -7.95 20.89
N GLY A 130 2.61 -6.98 21.79
CA GLY A 130 2.18 -7.25 23.17
C GLY A 130 0.75 -7.79 23.28
N LEU A 131 -0.15 -7.39 22.37
CA LEU A 131 -1.53 -7.88 22.34
C LEU A 131 -1.62 -9.33 21.87
N HIS A 132 -0.77 -9.74 20.93
CA HIS A 132 -0.79 -11.07 20.31
C HIS A 132 0.35 -11.99 20.75
N LEU A 133 1.10 -11.62 21.80
CA LEU A 133 2.24 -12.39 22.27
C LEU A 133 1.81 -13.82 22.64
N TYR A 134 2.41 -14.80 21.96
CA TYR A 134 2.11 -16.24 22.02
C TYR A 134 0.74 -16.63 21.45
N ASP A 135 0.22 -15.84 20.51
CA ASP A 135 -1.05 -16.06 19.82
C ASP A 135 -0.91 -15.89 18.29
N ASN A 136 -2.03 -16.13 17.60
CA ASN A 136 -2.21 -16.09 16.17
C ASN A 136 -2.87 -14.78 15.71
N ALA A 137 -2.16 -13.95 14.96
CA ALA A 137 -2.66 -12.67 14.45
C ALA A 137 -3.02 -12.73 12.95
N SER A 138 -4.03 -11.96 12.58
CA SER A 138 -4.42 -11.71 11.19
C SER A 138 -4.06 -10.30 10.76
N THR A 139 -4.11 -10.07 9.45
CA THR A 139 -3.85 -8.76 8.85
C THR A 139 -4.87 -7.72 9.30
N ALA A 140 -6.11 -8.16 9.55
CA ALA A 140 -7.15 -7.30 10.11
C ALA A 140 -6.84 -6.92 11.57
N ASP A 141 -6.24 -7.82 12.35
CA ASP A 141 -5.81 -7.50 13.72
C ASP A 141 -4.67 -6.47 13.69
N LEU A 142 -3.66 -6.64 12.82
CA LEU A 142 -2.60 -5.63 12.65
C LEU A 142 -3.17 -4.26 12.29
N GLN A 143 -4.08 -4.20 11.31
CA GLN A 143 -4.73 -2.93 10.93
C GLN A 143 -5.46 -2.33 12.15
N ALA A 144 -6.34 -3.10 12.79
CA ALA A 144 -7.17 -2.62 13.89
C ALA A 144 -6.33 -2.15 15.10
N ASP A 145 -5.23 -2.82 15.41
CA ASP A 145 -4.36 -2.46 16.53
C ASP A 145 -3.55 -1.19 16.23
N LEU A 146 -3.08 -1.02 14.99
CA LEU A 146 -2.44 0.21 14.56
C LEU A 146 -3.42 1.39 14.56
N GLU A 147 -4.64 1.21 14.03
CA GLU A 147 -5.70 2.24 14.06
C GLU A 147 -6.10 2.57 15.50
N GLY A 148 -6.26 1.55 16.35
CA GLY A 148 -6.59 1.72 17.76
C GLY A 148 -5.51 2.45 18.56
N PHE A 149 -4.23 2.24 18.23
CA PHE A 149 -3.12 2.91 18.90
C PHE A 149 -2.91 4.35 18.39
N THR A 150 -3.04 4.57 17.08
CA THR A 150 -2.70 5.84 16.44
C THR A 150 -3.88 6.81 16.32
N GLY A 151 -5.09 6.28 16.27
CA GLY A 151 -6.30 7.03 15.92
C GLY A 151 -6.40 7.40 14.43
N GLU A 152 -5.48 6.95 13.57
CA GLU A 152 -5.57 7.15 12.13
C GLU A 152 -6.49 6.12 11.47
N ASP A 153 -7.16 6.53 10.38
CA ASP A 153 -7.84 5.61 9.46
C ASP A 153 -6.82 5.08 8.44
N LEU A 154 -6.56 3.77 8.51
CA LEU A 154 -5.60 3.06 7.65
C LEU A 154 -6.31 2.19 6.59
N ASP A 155 -7.65 2.23 6.49
CA ASP A 155 -8.42 1.45 5.52
C ASP A 155 -7.89 1.66 4.10
N GLY A 156 -7.75 2.92 3.68
CA GLY A 156 -7.26 3.24 2.35
C GLY A 156 -5.86 2.68 2.08
N PHE A 157 -4.99 2.72 3.09
CA PHE A 157 -3.63 2.20 2.98
C PHE A 157 -3.61 0.68 2.84
N PHE A 158 -4.31 -0.05 3.71
CA PHE A 158 -4.38 -1.51 3.65
C PHE A 158 -5.07 -1.99 2.37
N GLN A 159 -6.13 -1.31 1.93
CA GLN A 159 -6.78 -1.64 0.67
C GLN A 159 -5.86 -1.49 -0.53
N GLN A 160 -5.03 -0.45 -0.57
CA GLN A 160 -4.12 -0.21 -1.68
C GLN A 160 -2.89 -1.14 -1.66
N TRP A 161 -2.25 -1.26 -0.50
CA TRP A 161 -0.91 -1.85 -0.41
C TRP A 161 -0.90 -3.29 0.06
N VAL A 162 -1.92 -3.71 0.81
CA VAL A 162 -2.00 -5.07 1.37
C VAL A 162 -2.90 -5.96 0.52
N TYR A 163 -4.11 -5.48 0.28
CA TYR A 163 -5.16 -6.20 -0.43
C TYR A 163 -5.18 -5.93 -1.94
N GLY A 164 -4.62 -4.78 -2.35
CA GLY A 164 -4.47 -4.37 -3.72
C GLY A 164 -3.17 -4.89 -4.37
N GLU A 165 -3.19 -4.90 -5.69
CA GLU A 165 -2.08 -5.35 -6.53
C GLU A 165 -1.28 -4.18 -7.09
N ASN A 166 -0.09 -4.48 -7.63
CA ASN A 166 0.80 -3.50 -8.27
C ASN A 166 1.24 -2.37 -7.33
N ARG A 167 1.70 -1.26 -7.92
CA ARG A 167 2.23 -0.05 -7.30
C ARG A 167 1.97 1.17 -8.20
N PRO A 168 1.98 2.41 -7.70
CA PRO A 168 1.77 3.59 -8.52
C PRO A 168 2.91 3.80 -9.52
N VAL A 169 2.57 4.42 -10.65
CA VAL A 169 3.55 4.94 -11.61
C VAL A 169 3.40 6.46 -11.64
N TYR A 170 4.40 7.18 -11.11
CA TYR A 170 4.38 8.63 -11.04
C TYR A 170 5.05 9.27 -12.27
N ARG A 171 4.37 10.22 -12.89
CA ARG A 171 4.97 11.23 -13.76
C ARG A 171 4.92 12.54 -13.03
N TRP A 172 6.06 13.16 -12.79
CA TRP A 172 6.11 14.41 -12.04
C TRP A 172 6.97 15.44 -12.75
N GLY A 173 6.67 16.71 -12.55
CA GLY A 173 7.46 17.81 -13.10
C GLY A 173 7.34 19.02 -12.20
N TRP A 174 8.29 19.93 -12.31
CA TRP A 174 8.33 21.11 -11.44
C TRP A 174 8.87 22.33 -12.16
N GLN A 175 8.58 23.50 -11.61
CA GLN A 175 9.15 24.76 -12.06
C GLN A 175 9.42 25.69 -10.89
N ILE A 176 10.45 26.51 -11.04
CA ILE A 176 10.72 27.62 -10.13
C ILE A 176 9.66 28.70 -10.36
N THR A 177 9.20 29.30 -9.27
CA THR A 177 8.32 30.46 -9.25
C THR A 177 8.93 31.57 -8.41
N GLY A 178 8.52 32.82 -8.69
CA GLY A 178 9.03 33.97 -7.96
C GLY A 178 10.44 34.40 -8.38
N GLY A 179 11.19 34.99 -7.45
CA GLY A 179 12.49 35.61 -7.72
C GLY A 179 13.24 36.01 -6.44
N PRO A 180 14.34 36.77 -6.55
CA PRO A 180 15.14 37.17 -5.40
C PRO A 180 14.30 37.78 -4.26
N GLY A 181 14.26 37.10 -3.12
CA GLY A 181 13.52 37.52 -1.92
C GLY A 181 12.13 36.90 -1.74
N ALA A 182 11.61 36.20 -2.75
CA ALA A 182 10.34 35.47 -2.71
C ALA A 182 10.36 34.34 -3.75
N TRP A 183 11.12 33.29 -3.47
CA TRP A 183 11.23 32.08 -4.28
C TRP A 183 10.16 31.07 -3.90
N GLY A 184 9.72 30.27 -4.87
CA GLY A 184 8.88 29.12 -4.63
C GLY A 184 9.08 28.06 -5.71
N VAL A 185 8.45 26.90 -5.55
CA VAL A 185 8.36 25.87 -6.58
C VAL A 185 6.92 25.44 -6.78
N ASN A 186 6.54 25.21 -8.03
CA ASN A 186 5.34 24.44 -8.35
C ASN A 186 5.75 23.02 -8.67
N VAL A 187 5.01 22.04 -8.15
CA VAL A 187 5.19 20.63 -8.43
C VAL A 187 3.88 20.08 -8.98
N ALA A 188 3.93 19.34 -10.07
CA ALA A 188 2.80 18.59 -10.62
C ALA A 188 3.11 17.10 -10.55
N VAL A 189 2.20 16.32 -9.97
CA VAL A 189 2.33 14.86 -9.86
C VAL A 189 1.12 14.20 -10.51
N ARG A 190 1.37 13.19 -11.35
CA ARG A 190 0.35 12.35 -11.98
C ARG A 190 0.63 10.88 -11.70
N GLN A 191 -0.40 10.14 -11.30
CA GLN A 191 -0.41 8.68 -11.32
C GLN A 191 -0.92 8.21 -12.69
N VAL A 192 -0.15 7.36 -13.38
CA VAL A 192 -0.46 6.96 -14.77
C VAL A 192 -0.65 5.45 -14.94
N GLN A 193 -0.60 4.67 -13.86
CA GLN A 193 -0.89 3.25 -13.91
C GLN A 193 -2.34 2.99 -14.35
N THR A 194 -2.54 1.89 -15.08
CA THR A 194 -3.87 1.46 -15.57
C THR A 194 -4.26 0.07 -15.06
N ASN A 195 -3.36 -0.59 -14.34
CA ASN A 195 -3.50 -1.93 -13.78
C ASN A 195 -3.80 -1.93 -12.27
N ALA A 196 -4.00 -0.75 -11.67
CA ALA A 196 -4.38 -0.58 -10.28
C ALA A 196 -5.11 0.75 -10.08
N GLY A 197 -5.80 0.87 -8.95
CA GLY A 197 -6.47 2.11 -8.55
C GLY A 197 -5.49 3.22 -8.15
N LEU A 198 -6.06 4.31 -7.63
CA LEU A 198 -5.30 5.40 -7.05
C LEU A 198 -4.59 4.93 -5.77
N PHE A 199 -3.32 5.28 -5.61
CA PHE A 199 -2.56 5.10 -4.37
C PHE A 199 -2.48 6.42 -3.61
N ALA A 200 -3.12 6.52 -2.45
CA ALA A 200 -3.08 7.72 -1.64
C ALA A 200 -1.86 7.64 -0.70
N MET A 201 -0.88 8.50 -0.90
CA MET A 201 0.36 8.46 -0.14
C MET A 201 0.99 9.85 -0.01
N PRO A 202 1.55 10.21 1.17
CA PRO A 202 2.51 11.30 1.25
C PRO A 202 3.71 11.02 0.35
N LEU A 203 4.10 12.00 -0.46
CA LEU A 203 5.22 11.89 -1.37
C LEU A 203 6.40 12.73 -0.86
N PRO A 204 7.55 12.11 -0.57
CA PRO A 204 8.77 12.83 -0.22
C PRO A 204 9.35 13.53 -1.45
N PHE A 205 9.74 14.78 -1.27
CA PHE A 205 10.58 15.53 -2.20
C PHE A 205 11.67 16.26 -1.41
N ARG A 206 12.82 16.53 -2.03
CA ARG A 206 13.86 17.40 -1.47
C ARG A 206 14.15 18.52 -2.45
N VAL A 207 13.95 19.76 -2.01
CA VAL A 207 14.39 20.94 -2.76
C VAL A 207 15.81 21.26 -2.33
N ASP A 208 16.77 21.17 -3.25
CA ASP A 208 18.09 21.73 -2.99
C ASP A 208 18.02 23.23 -3.22
N THR A 209 18.40 24.01 -2.20
CA THR A 209 18.36 25.47 -2.28
C THR A 209 19.73 26.10 -2.00
N SER A 210 19.88 27.39 -2.31
CA SER A 210 21.05 28.17 -1.91
C SER A 210 21.29 28.23 -0.39
N GLY A 211 20.27 27.95 0.43
CA GLY A 211 20.34 27.90 1.89
C GLY A 211 20.52 26.49 2.47
N GLY A 212 20.62 25.45 1.64
CA GLY A 212 20.63 24.04 2.04
C GLY A 212 19.38 23.28 1.59
N PRO A 213 19.36 21.95 1.76
CA PRO A 213 18.22 21.13 1.34
C PRO A 213 17.00 21.38 2.24
N ILE A 214 15.81 21.34 1.62
CA ILE A 214 14.52 21.42 2.30
C ILE A 214 13.70 20.18 1.93
N ASP A 215 13.41 19.35 2.91
CA ASP A 215 12.55 18.18 2.74
C ASP A 215 11.07 18.58 2.77
N LEU A 216 10.33 18.09 1.78
CA LEU A 216 8.92 18.31 1.57
C LEU A 216 8.18 16.98 1.65
N ARG A 217 6.95 17.04 2.16
CA ARG A 217 6.01 15.93 2.19
C ARG A 217 4.71 16.40 1.55
N LEU A 218 4.43 15.93 0.34
CA LEU A 218 3.29 16.35 -0.47
C LEU A 218 2.25 15.23 -0.54
N ASP A 219 1.09 15.42 0.07
CA ASP A 219 0.04 14.39 0.10
C ASP A 219 -0.61 14.21 -1.27
N ASN A 220 -0.34 13.10 -1.94
CA ASN A 220 -1.00 12.76 -3.19
C ASN A 220 -2.24 11.91 -2.93
N VAL A 221 -3.41 12.52 -3.16
CA VAL A 221 -4.74 11.92 -2.92
C VAL A 221 -5.61 11.95 -4.18
N ALA A 222 -5.02 12.27 -5.33
CA ALA A 222 -5.69 12.36 -6.61
C ALA A 222 -4.78 11.86 -7.73
N TRP A 223 -5.40 11.41 -8.83
CA TRP A 223 -4.69 10.93 -10.02
C TRP A 223 -3.76 11.98 -10.62
N SER A 224 -4.14 13.24 -10.48
CA SER A 224 -3.26 14.36 -10.75
C SER A 224 -3.43 15.42 -9.69
N GLN A 225 -2.33 16.02 -9.27
CA GLN A 225 -2.33 17.01 -8.22
C GLN A 225 -1.19 18.00 -8.40
N GLY A 226 -1.50 19.28 -8.32
CA GLY A 226 -0.53 20.36 -8.30
C GLY A 226 -0.29 20.87 -6.87
N TYR A 227 0.94 21.31 -6.61
CA TYR A 227 1.37 21.88 -5.35
C TYR A 227 2.14 23.17 -5.62
N HIS A 228 2.00 24.13 -4.71
CA HIS A 228 2.85 25.32 -4.65
C HIS A 228 3.52 25.38 -3.29
N VAL A 229 4.84 25.55 -3.27
CA VAL A 229 5.65 25.63 -2.05
C VAL A 229 6.43 26.93 -2.06
N ASP A 230 6.22 27.74 -1.02
CA ASP A 230 6.99 28.97 -0.79
C ASP A 230 8.32 28.63 -0.09
N LEU A 231 9.41 29.13 -0.66
CA LEU A 231 10.79 28.94 -0.19
C LEU A 231 11.38 30.24 0.38
N GLY A 232 10.63 31.33 0.37
CA GLY A 232 11.04 32.63 0.88
C GLY A 232 12.30 33.15 0.20
N THR A 233 13.39 33.30 0.94
CA THR A 233 14.66 33.82 0.39
C THR A 233 15.57 32.72 -0.17
N ALA A 234 15.23 31.44 0.01
CA ALA A 234 16.05 30.32 -0.42
C ALA A 234 15.83 30.04 -1.91
N GLN A 235 16.85 30.27 -2.73
CA GLN A 235 16.75 30.07 -4.18
C GLN A 235 16.75 28.56 -4.47
N PRO A 236 15.71 28.00 -5.13
CA PRO A 236 15.71 26.61 -5.56
C PRO A 236 16.74 26.38 -6.66
N LEU A 237 17.46 25.28 -6.55
CA LEU A 237 18.51 24.83 -7.46
C LEU A 237 18.12 23.52 -8.15
N ASP A 238 17.56 22.59 -7.38
CA ASP A 238 17.10 21.29 -7.86
C ASP A 238 15.91 20.78 -7.04
N LEU A 239 15.19 19.79 -7.56
CA LEU A 239 14.12 19.08 -6.87
C LEU A 239 14.26 17.58 -7.10
N VAL A 240 14.42 16.82 -6.03
CA VAL A 240 14.57 15.36 -6.08
C VAL A 240 13.32 14.69 -5.53
N PHE A 241 12.71 13.79 -6.29
CA PHE A 241 11.62 12.92 -5.82
C PHE A 241 12.18 11.75 -5.02
N ASP A 242 11.58 11.50 -3.85
CA ASP A 242 11.89 10.38 -2.95
C ASP A 242 13.38 10.04 -2.79
N PRO A 243 14.22 11.00 -2.35
CA PRO A 243 15.67 10.81 -2.30
C PRO A 243 16.12 9.68 -1.36
N ASP A 244 15.28 9.33 -0.38
CA ASP A 244 15.59 8.34 0.66
C ASP A 244 14.75 7.05 0.51
N ASN A 245 14.04 6.91 -0.62
CA ASN A 245 13.28 5.73 -1.06
C ASN A 245 12.26 5.21 -0.02
N TRP A 246 11.31 6.06 0.34
CA TRP A 246 10.24 5.80 1.31
C TRP A 246 8.96 5.23 0.71
N VAL A 247 8.72 5.38 -0.59
CA VAL A 247 7.47 4.97 -1.25
C VAL A 247 7.73 3.92 -2.31
N LEU A 248 7.02 2.78 -2.26
CA LEU A 248 7.12 1.74 -3.27
C LEU A 248 6.49 2.20 -4.58
N GLU A 249 7.29 2.48 -5.61
CA GLU A 249 6.80 3.19 -6.79
C GLU A 249 7.61 2.94 -8.09
N ASN A 250 7.16 3.56 -9.18
CA ASN A 250 7.92 3.75 -10.43
C ASN A 250 7.77 5.21 -10.89
N SER A 251 8.84 6.00 -10.90
CA SER A 251 8.74 7.43 -11.22
C SER A 251 9.52 7.81 -12.46
N SER A 252 9.12 8.93 -13.06
CA SER A 252 10.01 9.70 -13.92
C SER A 252 9.69 11.18 -13.85
N GLU A 253 10.73 12.00 -13.88
CA GLU A 253 10.61 13.42 -14.12
C GLU A 253 10.22 13.68 -15.59
N VAL A 254 9.28 14.60 -15.79
CA VAL A 254 8.81 15.10 -17.08
C VAL A 254 8.77 16.64 -17.03
N ALA A 255 8.62 17.27 -18.20
CA ALA A 255 8.44 18.72 -18.25
C ALA A 255 7.20 19.12 -17.42
N TYR A 256 7.34 20.20 -16.64
CA TYR A 256 6.23 20.74 -15.86
C TYR A 256 5.07 21.15 -16.77
N ASP A 257 3.88 20.75 -16.37
CA ASP A 257 2.64 21.02 -17.06
C ASP A 257 1.61 21.58 -16.08
N ALA A 258 1.33 22.88 -16.16
CA ALA A 258 0.37 23.56 -15.28
C ALA A 258 -1.08 23.09 -15.50
N THR A 259 -1.38 22.52 -16.68
CA THR A 259 -2.71 21.97 -17.00
C THR A 259 -2.88 20.56 -16.47
N ALA A 260 -1.79 19.97 -15.94
CA ALA A 260 -1.81 18.62 -15.42
C ALA A 260 -2.73 18.42 -14.25
N ALA A 261 -2.95 19.43 -13.40
CA ALA A 261 -3.65 19.29 -12.13
C ALA A 261 -5.09 18.72 -12.23
N ASP A 262 -5.67 18.65 -13.43
CA ASP A 262 -7.03 18.13 -13.68
C ASP A 262 -7.11 16.85 -14.55
N GLU A 263 -5.98 16.27 -14.99
CA GLU A 263 -5.98 15.09 -15.87
C GLU A 263 -5.41 13.84 -15.19
N GLY A 264 -6.31 12.98 -14.70
CA GLY A 264 -5.99 11.58 -14.37
C GLY A 264 -5.95 10.69 -15.60
N PRO A 265 -5.50 9.42 -15.48
CA PRO A 265 -5.61 8.47 -16.58
C PRO A 265 -7.08 8.33 -16.97
N ALA A 266 -7.35 8.14 -18.26
CA ALA A 266 -8.70 7.86 -18.73
C ALA A 266 -9.16 6.50 -18.19
N LEU A 267 -9.70 6.49 -16.98
CA LEU A 267 -10.27 5.30 -16.37
C LEU A 267 -11.48 4.85 -17.20
N ALA A 268 -11.64 3.54 -17.37
CA ALA A 268 -12.87 3.00 -17.92
C ALA A 268 -13.88 2.81 -16.78
N THR A 269 -15.10 3.34 -16.94
CA THR A 269 -16.18 3.09 -15.98
C THR A 269 -16.48 1.58 -15.88
N ALA A 270 -16.05 0.94 -14.80
CA ALA A 270 -16.15 -0.50 -14.60
C ALA A 270 -15.97 -0.91 -13.13
N LEU A 271 -16.53 -2.06 -12.76
CA LEU A 271 -16.12 -2.78 -11.55
C LEU A 271 -14.69 -3.28 -11.73
N VAL A 272 -13.84 -3.00 -10.75
CA VAL A 272 -12.45 -3.44 -10.71
C VAL A 272 -12.38 -4.82 -10.05
N GLY A 273 -13.05 -4.99 -8.92
CA GLY A 273 -13.00 -6.21 -8.13
C GLY A 273 -13.69 -6.04 -6.79
N ASN A 274 -13.67 -7.10 -5.99
CA ASN A 274 -14.08 -7.04 -4.60
C ASN A 274 -13.11 -7.84 -3.76
N TYR A 275 -12.88 -7.36 -2.54
CA TYR A 275 -11.90 -7.95 -1.67
C TYR A 275 -12.29 -7.83 -0.19
N PRO A 276 -12.17 -8.90 0.61
CA PRO A 276 -11.77 -10.26 0.21
C PRO A 276 -12.82 -10.93 -0.71
N ASN A 277 -12.42 -11.99 -1.44
CA ASN A 277 -13.33 -12.85 -2.22
C ASN A 277 -12.73 -14.26 -2.35
N PRO A 278 -13.28 -15.31 -1.70
CA PRO A 278 -14.49 -15.32 -0.88
C PRO A 278 -14.38 -14.42 0.37
N PHE A 279 -15.51 -13.96 0.90
CA PHE A 279 -15.57 -13.07 2.05
C PHE A 279 -16.48 -13.60 3.16
N ASN A 280 -16.23 -13.15 4.40
CA ASN A 280 -17.05 -13.44 5.58
C ASN A 280 -16.84 -12.37 6.69
N PRO A 281 -17.88 -11.66 7.16
CA PRO A 281 -19.15 -11.42 6.49
C PRO A 281 -19.04 -10.35 5.41
N ALA A 282 -17.94 -9.58 5.37
CA ALA A 282 -17.84 -8.33 4.62
C ALA A 282 -16.75 -8.33 3.53
N THR A 283 -16.99 -7.57 2.46
CA THR A 283 -16.06 -7.32 1.34
C THR A 283 -16.16 -5.87 0.90
N ARG A 284 -15.08 -5.29 0.39
CA ARG A 284 -15.10 -3.98 -0.27
C ARG A 284 -15.19 -4.17 -1.78
N ILE A 285 -16.09 -3.45 -2.42
CA ILE A 285 -16.31 -3.50 -3.87
C ILE A 285 -15.71 -2.25 -4.48
N ALA A 286 -14.67 -2.46 -5.28
CA ALA A 286 -13.91 -1.43 -5.96
C ALA A 286 -14.43 -1.22 -7.39
N PHE A 287 -14.58 0.04 -7.79
CA PHE A 287 -14.97 0.43 -9.15
C PHE A 287 -14.34 1.75 -9.56
N ASP A 288 -14.10 1.89 -10.85
CA ASP A 288 -13.61 3.12 -11.46
C ASP A 288 -14.74 3.86 -12.18
N LEU A 289 -14.68 5.19 -12.17
CA LEU A 289 -15.53 6.07 -12.96
C LEU A 289 -14.68 6.95 -13.86
N ALA A 290 -14.96 6.91 -15.17
CA ALA A 290 -14.28 7.74 -16.16
C ALA A 290 -14.56 9.23 -15.99
N VAL A 291 -15.77 9.57 -15.53
CA VAL A 291 -16.29 10.93 -15.42
C VAL A 291 -17.21 11.03 -14.21
N ASP A 292 -17.36 12.24 -13.67
CA ASP A 292 -18.38 12.55 -12.66
C ASP A 292 -19.76 12.18 -13.19
N GLY A 293 -20.59 11.56 -12.35
CA GLY A 293 -21.92 11.20 -12.76
C GLY A 293 -22.69 10.34 -11.78
N PRO A 294 -23.98 10.08 -12.08
CA PRO A 294 -24.80 9.19 -11.29
C PRO A 294 -24.28 7.75 -11.40
N VAL A 295 -24.15 7.12 -10.24
CA VAL A 295 -23.78 5.72 -10.06
C VAL A 295 -24.91 5.00 -9.37
N ARG A 296 -25.16 3.77 -9.82
CA ARG A 296 -25.96 2.80 -9.11
C ARG A 296 -25.16 1.52 -8.91
N LEU A 297 -24.88 1.17 -7.66
CA LEU A 297 -24.19 -0.07 -7.28
C LEU A 297 -25.16 -0.97 -6.49
N GLU A 298 -25.46 -2.13 -7.06
CA GLU A 298 -26.43 -3.09 -6.54
C GLU A 298 -25.79 -4.45 -6.30
N ILE A 299 -26.25 -5.14 -5.25
CA ILE A 299 -25.94 -6.54 -5.00
C ILE A 299 -27.14 -7.37 -5.38
N LEU A 300 -26.90 -8.42 -6.16
CA LEU A 300 -27.90 -9.32 -6.70
C LEU A 300 -27.60 -10.75 -6.24
N ASP A 301 -28.65 -11.55 -6.04
CA ASP A 301 -28.51 -13.00 -5.93
C ASP A 301 -28.24 -13.64 -7.31
N ILE A 302 -27.92 -14.95 -7.33
CA ILE A 302 -27.64 -15.67 -8.59
C ILE A 302 -28.83 -15.71 -9.56
N ARG A 303 -30.05 -15.40 -9.10
CA ARG A 303 -31.25 -15.29 -9.95
C ARG A 303 -31.42 -13.88 -10.50
N GLY A 304 -30.51 -12.96 -10.20
CA GLY A 304 -30.53 -11.56 -10.63
C GLY A 304 -31.47 -10.68 -9.82
N ARG A 305 -32.03 -11.16 -8.70
CA ARG A 305 -32.87 -10.35 -7.82
C ARG A 305 -31.99 -9.50 -6.91
N ARG A 306 -32.32 -8.21 -6.80
CA ARG A 306 -31.61 -7.29 -5.91
C ARG A 306 -31.80 -7.67 -4.45
N VAL A 307 -30.68 -7.83 -3.75
CA VAL A 307 -30.63 -8.08 -2.30
C VAL A 307 -30.22 -6.83 -1.53
N ARG A 308 -29.36 -5.96 -2.10
CA ARG A 308 -28.90 -4.73 -1.46
C ARG A 308 -28.63 -3.64 -2.50
N LEU A 309 -28.86 -2.38 -2.16
CA LEU A 309 -28.43 -1.21 -2.92
C LEU A 309 -27.35 -0.50 -2.09
N LEU A 310 -26.13 -0.43 -2.60
CA LEU A 310 -24.99 0.16 -1.88
C LEU A 310 -24.78 1.65 -2.21
N ALA A 311 -25.12 2.05 -3.43
CA ALA A 311 -25.09 3.44 -3.83
C ALA A 311 -26.14 3.71 -4.92
N ASP A 312 -26.77 4.88 -4.83
CA ASP A 312 -27.64 5.45 -5.85
C ASP A 312 -27.54 6.97 -5.79
N GLY A 313 -26.84 7.58 -6.73
CA GLY A 313 -26.63 9.02 -6.75
C GLY A 313 -25.29 9.45 -7.36
N PRO A 314 -24.99 10.77 -7.35
CA PRO A 314 -23.78 11.31 -7.95
C PRO A 314 -22.51 10.84 -7.21
N ARG A 315 -21.50 10.49 -8.00
CA ARG A 315 -20.13 10.16 -7.56
C ARG A 315 -19.13 10.89 -8.46
N ARG A 316 -17.97 11.20 -7.91
CA ARG A 316 -16.86 11.82 -8.65
C ARG A 316 -16.11 10.77 -9.46
N ALA A 317 -15.56 11.17 -10.60
CA ALA A 317 -14.61 10.42 -11.39
C ALA A 317 -13.46 9.91 -10.51
N GLY A 318 -12.83 8.81 -10.93
CA GLY A 318 -11.77 8.16 -10.17
C GLY A 318 -12.16 6.80 -9.61
N HIS A 319 -11.25 6.24 -8.83
CA HIS A 319 -11.45 4.97 -8.12
C HIS A 319 -12.35 5.19 -6.91
N GLN A 320 -13.27 4.27 -6.68
CA GLN A 320 -14.25 4.30 -5.60
C GLN A 320 -14.32 2.91 -4.98
N SER A 321 -14.53 2.84 -3.66
CA SER A 321 -14.69 1.57 -2.95
C SER A 321 -15.82 1.68 -1.94
N LEU A 322 -16.71 0.69 -1.91
CA LEU A 322 -17.84 0.65 -0.99
C LEU A 322 -17.86 -0.68 -0.22
N LEU A 323 -18.06 -0.59 1.09
CA LEU A 323 -18.20 -1.76 1.96
C LEU A 323 -19.54 -2.44 1.71
N PHE A 324 -19.50 -3.76 1.56
CA PHE A 324 -20.65 -4.64 1.65
C PHE A 324 -20.46 -5.53 2.88
N ASP A 325 -21.37 -5.42 3.84
CA ASP A 325 -21.36 -6.08 5.15
C ASP A 325 -21.97 -7.49 5.16
N GLY A 326 -22.38 -8.00 4.00
CA GLY A 326 -23.06 -9.29 3.88
C GLY A 326 -24.52 -9.26 4.37
N LEU A 327 -25.11 -8.07 4.55
CA LEU A 327 -26.51 -7.91 4.92
C LEU A 327 -27.38 -7.52 3.71
N ASP A 328 -28.64 -7.96 3.72
CA ASP A 328 -29.62 -7.54 2.73
C ASP A 328 -30.14 -6.12 3.00
N GLN A 329 -31.05 -5.61 2.16
CA GLN A 329 -31.65 -4.28 2.30
C GLN A 329 -32.45 -4.08 3.61
N HIS A 330 -32.85 -5.15 4.30
CA HIS A 330 -33.57 -5.14 5.56
C HIS A 330 -32.64 -5.31 6.78
N GLY A 331 -31.33 -5.51 6.55
CA GLY A 331 -30.35 -5.74 7.60
C GLY A 331 -30.24 -7.21 8.02
N GLU A 332 -30.84 -8.13 7.27
CA GLU A 332 -30.76 -9.56 7.54
C GLU A 332 -29.50 -10.17 6.90
N SER A 333 -28.86 -11.09 7.62
CA SER A 333 -27.62 -11.70 7.16
C SER A 333 -27.84 -12.66 5.99
N LEU A 334 -27.13 -12.44 4.89
CA LEU A 334 -27.25 -13.25 3.69
C LEU A 334 -26.66 -14.66 3.87
N PRO A 335 -27.24 -15.72 3.28
CA PRO A 335 -26.67 -17.06 3.34
C PRO A 335 -25.36 -17.16 2.53
N SER A 336 -24.51 -18.14 2.88
CA SER A 336 -23.35 -18.51 2.04
C SER A 336 -23.80 -18.78 0.62
N GLY A 337 -23.08 -18.23 -0.36
CA GLY A 337 -23.48 -18.32 -1.76
C GLY A 337 -22.76 -17.36 -2.67
N ILE A 338 -23.14 -17.41 -3.95
CA ILE A 338 -22.63 -16.52 -4.99
C ILE A 338 -23.58 -15.34 -5.14
N TYR A 339 -23.01 -14.14 -5.12
CA TYR A 339 -23.68 -12.87 -5.34
C TYR A 339 -23.03 -12.14 -6.51
N LEU A 340 -23.77 -11.22 -7.13
CA LEU A 340 -23.26 -10.38 -8.20
C LEU A 340 -23.33 -8.91 -7.75
N ALA A 341 -22.21 -8.21 -7.78
CA ALA A 341 -22.24 -6.75 -7.77
C ALA A 341 -22.49 -6.26 -9.20
N ARG A 342 -23.39 -5.29 -9.36
CA ARG A 342 -23.68 -4.63 -10.63
C ARG A 342 -23.53 -3.13 -10.47
N LEU A 343 -22.65 -2.56 -11.29
CA LEU A 343 -22.44 -1.11 -11.39
C LEU A 343 -23.09 -0.61 -12.67
N SER A 344 -23.95 0.39 -12.57
CA SER A 344 -24.49 1.15 -13.69
C SER A 344 -24.07 2.62 -13.56
N ALA A 345 -23.30 3.11 -14.54
CA ALA A 345 -22.78 4.47 -14.57
C ALA A 345 -22.43 4.90 -16.00
N ALA A 346 -22.66 6.17 -16.34
CA ALA A 346 -22.40 6.74 -17.68
C ALA A 346 -22.96 5.90 -18.85
N GLY A 347 -24.16 5.32 -18.69
CA GLY A 347 -24.81 4.48 -19.70
C GLY A 347 -24.19 3.08 -19.88
N LYS A 348 -23.15 2.74 -19.12
CA LYS A 348 -22.52 1.41 -19.10
C LYS A 348 -22.99 0.62 -17.88
N THR A 349 -23.00 -0.70 -18.02
CA THR A 349 -23.21 -1.62 -16.92
C THR A 349 -22.08 -2.64 -16.88
N SER A 350 -21.52 -2.87 -15.69
CA SER A 350 -20.55 -3.93 -15.44
C SER A 350 -21.05 -4.82 -14.30
N SER A 351 -20.56 -6.06 -14.23
CA SER A 351 -20.92 -6.99 -13.16
C SER A 351 -19.72 -7.79 -12.69
N LEU A 352 -19.68 -8.07 -11.39
CA LEU A 352 -18.61 -8.78 -10.71
C LEU A 352 -19.21 -9.90 -9.87
N ARG A 353 -18.61 -11.08 -9.92
CA ARG A 353 -19.01 -12.23 -9.10
C ARG A 353 -18.30 -12.20 -7.75
N MET A 354 -19.06 -12.33 -6.68
CA MET A 354 -18.57 -12.37 -5.31
C MET A 354 -19.05 -13.66 -4.62
N THR A 355 -18.24 -14.19 -3.71
CA THR A 355 -18.55 -15.42 -2.97
C THR A 355 -18.58 -15.13 -1.47
N LEU A 356 -19.75 -15.27 -0.84
CA LEU A 356 -19.90 -15.19 0.62
C LEU A 356 -19.79 -16.60 1.19
N LEU A 357 -18.91 -16.81 2.17
CA LEU A 357 -18.68 -18.11 2.79
C LEU A 357 -18.71 -17.98 4.33
N LYS A 358 -19.84 -18.32 4.94
CA LYS A 358 -19.99 -18.35 6.40
C LYS A 358 -19.32 -19.53 7.06
#